data_AF-A0A416U261-F1
#
_entry.id   AF-A0A416U261-F1
#
_cell.length_a   1.000
_cell.length_b   1.000
_cell.length_c   1.000
_cell.angle_alpha   90.00
_cell.angle_beta   90.00
_cell.angle_gamma   90.00
#
_symmetry.space_group_name_H-M   'P 1'
#
loop_
_entity.id
_entity.type
_entity.pdbx_description
1 polymer ?
#
loop_
_entity_poly.entity_id
_entity_poly.type
_entity_poly.pdbx_seq_one_letter_code
_entity_poly.pdbx_strand_id
1 'polypeptide(L)'
;MIEAYEYSDYNQAMQKMKELEKKNKKYKILIYTIDYDQNEESKKITTPAEGCKLIKKAKTIFLNRDEIIEHMQLYSTIQDIEHINREGIMHDIILPHLKE
;
A
#
# COMPACT_ATOMS: atom_id res chain seq x y z
N MET A 1 20.93 3.96 11.37
CA MET A 1 19.47 4.07 11.39
C MET A 1 18.96 3.14 10.31
N ILE A 2 18.13 2.16 10.65
CA ILE A 2 17.40 1.39 9.65
C ILE A 2 16.25 2.31 9.25
N GLU A 3 16.23 2.76 8.00
CA GLU A 3 15.12 3.57 7.50
C GLU A 3 13.84 2.73 7.60
N ALA A 4 12.81 3.27 8.27
CA ALA A 4 11.54 2.57 8.48
C ALA A 4 10.76 2.38 7.15
N TYR A 5 11.13 3.14 6.13
CA TYR A 5 10.51 3.18 4.82
C TYR A 5 11.56 2.88 3.74
N GLU A 6 11.26 1.95 2.84
CA GLU A 6 12.10 1.65 1.67
C GLU A 6 11.27 1.72 0.40
N TYR A 7 11.92 2.11 -0.71
CA TYR A 7 11.36 1.85 -2.03
C TYR A 7 11.19 0.34 -2.18
N SER A 8 9.96 -0.10 -2.43
CA SER A 8 9.70 -1.48 -2.79
C SER A 8 9.57 -1.55 -4.29
N ASP A 9 10.28 -2.49 -4.92
CA ASP A 9 9.99 -2.79 -6.30
C ASP A 9 8.63 -3.52 -6.42
N TYR A 10 8.09 -3.53 -7.64
CA TYR A 10 6.81 -4.16 -7.94
C TYR A 10 6.78 -5.65 -7.54
N ASN A 11 7.89 -6.37 -7.69
CA ASN A 11 7.95 -7.81 -7.40
C ASN A 11 7.89 -8.06 -5.89
N GLN A 12 8.62 -7.28 -5.10
CA GLN A 12 8.61 -7.33 -3.63
C GLN A 12 7.21 -7.05 -3.09
N ALA A 13 6.57 -5.98 -3.57
CA ALA A 13 5.22 -5.60 -3.16
C ALA A 13 4.20 -6.69 -3.52
N MET A 14 4.27 -7.22 -4.75
CA MET A 14 3.41 -8.31 -5.19
C MET A 14 3.64 -9.60 -4.42
N GLN A 15 4.89 -9.92 -4.07
CA GLN A 15 5.19 -11.10 -3.27
C GLN A 15 4.53 -11.00 -1.90
N LYS A 16 4.65 -9.84 -1.23
CA LYS A 16 4.02 -9.60 0.08
C LYS A 16 2.50 -9.82 0.04
N MET A 17 1.81 -9.28 -0.96
CA MET A 17 0.36 -9.49 -1.11
C MET A 17 0.00 -10.94 -1.42
N LYS A 18 0.77 -11.63 -2.28
CA LYS A 18 0.56 -13.05 -2.59
C LYS A 18 0.78 -13.95 -1.37
N GLU A 19 1.74 -13.62 -0.51
CA GLU A 19 1.96 -14.35 0.74
C GLU A 19 0.77 -14.19 1.69
N LEU A 20 0.19 -12.99 1.80
CA LEU A 20 -1.04 -12.77 2.57
C LEU A 20 -2.21 -13.57 1.99
N GLU A 21 -2.39 -13.56 0.67
CA GLU A 21 -3.43 -14.35 -0.01
C GLU A 21 -3.28 -15.85 0.24
N LYS A 22 -2.05 -16.38 0.21
CA LYS A 22 -1.73 -17.80 0.46
C LYS A 22 -1.95 -18.20 1.92
N LYS A 23 -1.61 -17.33 2.88
CA LYS A 23 -1.67 -17.65 4.31
C LYS A 23 -3.12 -17.77 4.82
N ASN A 24 -4.08 -17.00 4.29
CA ASN A 24 -5.51 -17.20 4.55
C ASN A 24 -6.37 -16.36 3.58
N LYS A 25 -7.31 -16.98 2.86
CA LYS A 25 -8.30 -16.26 2.03
C LYS A 25 -9.22 -15.31 2.84
N LYS A 26 -9.26 -15.45 4.17
CA LYS A 26 -10.01 -14.56 5.07
C LYS A 26 -9.26 -13.30 5.49
N TYR A 27 -7.97 -13.15 5.19
CA TYR A 27 -7.26 -11.93 5.54
C TYR A 27 -7.91 -10.73 4.86
N LYS A 28 -8.19 -9.71 5.67
CA LYS A 28 -8.66 -8.42 5.19
C LYS A 28 -7.54 -7.40 5.35
N ILE A 29 -7.38 -6.59 4.32
CA ILE A 29 -6.54 -5.40 4.32
C ILE A 29 -7.44 -4.17 4.42
N LEU A 30 -6.93 -3.09 5.00
CA LEU A 30 -7.57 -1.80 5.00
C LEU A 30 -6.85 -0.92 3.99
N ILE A 31 -7.61 -0.31 3.08
CA ILE A 31 -7.10 0.62 2.08
C ILE A 31 -7.66 1.99 2.41
N TYR A 32 -6.78 2.92 2.74
CA TYR A 32 -7.08 4.35 2.70
C TYR A 32 -6.73 4.87 1.32
N THR A 33 -7.60 5.70 0.75
CA THR A 33 -7.39 6.33 -0.55
C THR A 33 -7.52 7.82 -0.38
N ILE A 34 -6.54 8.56 -0.87
CA ILE A 34 -6.57 10.01 -0.98
C ILE A 34 -6.40 10.34 -2.45
N ASP A 35 -7.41 11.00 -3.02
CA ASP A 35 -7.33 11.64 -4.33
C ASP A 35 -6.99 13.11 -4.12
N TYR A 36 -5.73 13.47 -4.33
CA TYR A 36 -5.26 14.85 -4.15
C TYR A 36 -5.79 15.77 -5.24
N ASP A 37 -6.07 15.25 -6.44
CA ASP A 37 -6.55 16.04 -7.56
C ASP A 37 -8.02 16.47 -7.35
N GLN A 38 -8.81 15.60 -6.71
CA GLN A 38 -10.23 15.85 -6.40
C GLN A 38 -10.46 16.30 -4.95
N ASN A 39 -9.43 16.27 -4.11
CA ASN A 39 -9.49 16.54 -2.67
C ASN A 39 -10.53 15.64 -1.97
N GLU A 40 -10.52 14.36 -2.29
CA GLU A 40 -11.42 13.34 -1.73
C GLU A 40 -10.65 12.29 -0.94
N GLU A 41 -11.27 11.78 0.13
CA GLU A 41 -10.73 10.72 0.96
C GLU A 41 -11.75 9.60 1.14
N SER A 42 -11.27 8.35 1.09
CA SER A 42 -12.11 7.18 1.36
C SER A 42 -11.34 6.07 2.04
N LYS A 43 -12.08 5.16 2.68
CA LYS A 43 -11.51 3.96 3.31
C LYS A 43 -12.33 2.73 2.95
N LYS A 44 -11.65 1.61 2.72
CA LYS A 44 -12.28 0.35 2.35
C LYS A 44 -11.56 -0.84 2.97
N ILE A 45 -12.30 -1.69 3.67
CA ILE A 45 -11.83 -3.02 4.05
C ILE A 45 -12.04 -3.96 2.87
N THR A 46 -11.00 -4.66 2.44
CA THR A 46 -11.03 -5.52 1.25
C THR A 46 -10.05 -6.69 1.37
N THR A 47 -9.85 -7.44 0.28
CA THR A 47 -8.98 -8.62 0.22
C THR A 47 -7.58 -8.26 -0.34
N PRO A 48 -6.54 -9.05 -0.01
CA PRO A 48 -5.21 -8.93 -0.62
C PRO A 48 -5.23 -8.97 -2.16
N ALA A 49 -6.17 -9.69 -2.75
CA ALA A 49 -6.36 -9.74 -4.21
C ALA A 49 -6.72 -8.38 -4.82
N GLU A 50 -7.49 -7.54 -4.12
CA GLU A 50 -7.71 -6.14 -4.54
C GLU A 50 -6.44 -5.31 -4.36
N GLY A 51 -5.67 -5.52 -3.29
CA GLY A 51 -4.36 -4.91 -3.10
C GLY A 51 -3.40 -5.19 -4.28
N CYS A 52 -3.35 -6.44 -4.76
CA CYS A 52 -2.60 -6.82 -5.95
C CYS A 52 -2.99 -6.02 -7.21
N LYS A 53 -4.27 -5.66 -7.36
CA LYS A 53 -4.73 -4.87 -8.51
C LYS A 53 -4.26 -3.42 -8.40
N LEU A 54 -4.16 -2.87 -7.19
CA LEU A 54 -3.65 -1.51 -6.98
C LEU A 54 -2.14 -1.44 -7.22
N ILE A 55 -1.38 -2.42 -6.73
CA ILE A 55 0.08 -2.48 -6.96
C ILE A 55 0.42 -2.43 -8.45
N LYS A 56 -0.37 -3.13 -9.29
CA LYS A 56 -0.21 -3.12 -10.75
C LYS A 56 -0.44 -1.76 -11.42
N LYS A 57 -1.16 -0.86 -10.75
CA LYS A 57 -1.48 0.48 -11.27
C LYS A 57 -0.59 1.56 -10.66
N ALA A 58 0.18 1.22 -9.62
CA ALA A 58 1.07 2.15 -8.95
C ALA A 58 2.29 2.47 -9.82
N LYS A 59 2.72 3.73 -9.80
CA LYS A 59 4.00 4.18 -10.39
C LYS A 59 5.10 4.22 -9.35
N THR A 60 4.77 4.60 -8.11
CA THR A 60 5.70 4.52 -6.97
C THR A 60 5.08 3.72 -5.84
N ILE A 61 5.93 2.91 -5.20
CA ILE A 61 5.56 2.02 -4.11
C ILE A 61 6.56 2.22 -2.98
N PHE A 62 6.07 2.57 -1.80
CA PHE A 62 6.85 2.57 -0.57
C PHE A 62 6.32 1.47 0.33
N LEU A 63 7.23 0.63 0.82
CA LEU A 63 6.92 -0.36 1.84
C LEU A 63 7.48 0.15 3.17
N ASN A 64 6.59 0.34 4.12
CA ASN A 64 6.97 0.68 5.48
C ASN A 64 6.86 -0.60 6.33
N ARG A 65 8.02 -1.05 6.81
CA ARG A 65 8.14 -2.27 7.63
C ARG A 65 8.19 -1.97 9.13
N ASP A 66 7.73 -0.79 9.55
CA ASP A 66 7.71 -0.41 10.96
C ASP A 66 7.06 -1.48 11.83
N GLU A 67 7.58 -1.65 13.05
CA GLU A 67 7.18 -2.73 13.95
C GLU A 67 5.75 -2.56 14.48
N ILE A 68 5.20 -1.34 14.39
CA ILE A 68 3.89 -0.97 14.95
C ILE A 68 2.76 -1.20 13.93
N ILE A 69 2.89 -0.68 12.70
CA ILE A 69 1.89 -0.83 11.63
C ILE A 69 2.60 -0.99 10.28
N GLU A 70 2.71 -2.24 9.84
CA GLU A 70 3.21 -2.54 8.50
C GLU A 70 2.20 -2.08 7.44
N HIS A 71 2.63 -1.19 6.54
CA HIS A 71 1.77 -0.66 5.49
C HIS A 71 2.53 -0.38 4.19
N MET A 72 1.79 -0.23 3.11
CA MET A 72 2.33 -0.02 1.77
C MET A 72 1.61 1.15 1.10
N GLN A 73 2.37 2.18 0.75
CA GLN A 73 1.85 3.36 0.07
C GLN A 73 2.07 3.22 -1.44
N LEU A 74 1.00 3.38 -2.21
CA LEU A 74 0.96 3.24 -3.65
C LEU A 74 0.53 4.57 -4.26
N TYR A 75 1.36 5.13 -5.15
CA TYR A 75 1.07 6.41 -5.81
C TYR A 75 0.82 6.21 -7.29
N SER A 76 -0.18 6.91 -7.85
CA SER A 76 -0.47 6.91 -9.30
C SER A 76 0.53 7.76 -10.11
N THR A 77 1.37 8.53 -9.43
CA THR A 77 2.44 9.39 -9.96
C THR A 77 3.80 8.92 -9.45
N ILE A 78 4.89 9.39 -10.09
CA ILE A 78 6.24 9.12 -9.62
C ILE A 78 6.52 10.06 -8.44
N GLN A 79 6.90 9.51 -7.30
CA GLN A 79 7.23 10.27 -6.09
C GLN A 79 8.72 10.21 -5.77
N ASP A 80 9.25 11.35 -5.34
CA ASP A 80 10.57 11.47 -4.70
C ASP A 80 10.41 11.23 -3.20
N ILE A 81 11.24 10.38 -2.62
CA ILE A 81 11.19 10.02 -1.21
C ILE A 81 11.58 11.19 -0.28
N GLU A 82 12.42 12.11 -0.77
CA GLU A 82 12.81 13.30 -0.01
C GLU A 82 11.76 14.41 -0.13
N HIS A 83 11.00 14.41 -1.23
CA HIS A 83 10.06 15.47 -1.58
C HIS A 83 8.75 14.92 -2.17
N ILE A 84 7.92 14.34 -1.30
CA ILE A 84 6.62 13.78 -1.72
C ILE A 84 5.67 14.90 -2.14
N ASN A 85 5.21 14.86 -3.39
CA ASN A 85 4.24 15.79 -3.94
C ASN A 85 2.81 15.27 -3.68
N ARG A 86 1.93 16.15 -3.23
CA ARG A 86 0.50 15.87 -3.02
C ARG A 86 -0.28 16.03 -4.33
N GLU A 87 -0.04 15.11 -5.25
CA GLU A 87 -0.66 15.09 -6.57
C GLU A 87 -1.04 13.64 -6.96
N GLY A 88 -2.11 13.49 -7.72
CA GLY A 88 -2.63 12.20 -8.12
C GLY A 88 -3.36 11.47 -6.99
N ILE A 89 -3.34 10.14 -7.05
CA ILE A 89 -4.05 9.25 -6.14
C ILE A 89 -3.04 8.43 -5.35
N MET A 90 -3.19 8.45 -4.03
CA MET A 90 -2.41 7.63 -3.11
C MET A 90 -3.32 6.61 -2.44
N HIS A 91 -2.90 5.35 -2.45
CA HIS A 91 -3.51 4.28 -1.68
C HIS A 91 -2.56 3.83 -0.59
N ASP A 92 -2.96 3.93 0.67
CA ASP A 92 -2.25 3.37 1.80
C ASP A 92 -2.89 2.05 2.22
N ILE A 93 -2.16 0.96 2.03
CA ILE A 93 -2.61 -0.40 2.33
C ILE A 93 -2.01 -0.86 3.64
N ILE A 94 -2.84 -0.95 4.68
CA ILE A 94 -2.46 -1.48 5.99
C ILE A 94 -2.53 -3.02 5.95
N LEU A 95 -1.40 -3.67 6.24
CA LEU A 95 -1.25 -5.12 6.22
C LEU A 95 -1.60 -5.75 7.58
N PRO A 96 -1.97 -7.04 7.55
CA PRO A 96 -3.31 -7.50 7.89
C PRO A 96 -3.94 -6.79 9.10
N HIS A 97 -5.05 -6.09 8.83
CA HIS A 97 -5.80 -5.32 9.83
C HIS A 97 -6.71 -6.21 10.71
N LEU A 98 -7.17 -7.34 10.18
CA LEU A 98 -8.02 -8.29 10.90
C LEU A 98 -7.40 -9.69 10.78
N LYS A 99 -6.71 -10.12 11.84
CA LYS A 99 -6.42 -11.53 12.09
C LYS A 99 -7.60 -12.07 12.90
N GLU A 100 -8.55 -12.73 12.24
CA GLU A 100 -9.55 -13.56 12.92
C GLU A 100 -9.03 -14.99 13.07
#